data_AF-A0A9W8LTC5-F1
#
_entry.id   AF-A0A9W8LTC5-F1
#
_cell.length_a   1.000
_cell.length_b   1.000
_cell.length_c   1.000
_cell.angle_alpha   90.00
_cell.angle_beta   90.00
_cell.angle_gamma   90.00
#
_symmetry.space_group_name_H-M   'P 1'
#
loop_
_entity.id
_entity.type
_entity.pdbx_description
1 polymer ?
#
loop_
_entity_poly.entity_id
_entity_poly.type
_entity_poly.pdbx_seq_one_letter_code
_entity_poly.pdbx_strand_id
1 'polypeptide(L)' 'MRAWPFPFMKLMHPFLIGGGITFYTFAKIQDTMCESETYANDIRNPKYAEIQARKHRAEGHH' A
#
# COMPACT_ATOMS: atom_id res chain seq x y z
N MET A 1 -5.63 13.71 -34.51
CA MET A 1 -5.87 15.06 -33.94
C MET A 1 -4.58 15.55 -33.30
N ARG A 2 -4.20 16.82 -33.50
CA ARG A 2 -3.00 17.41 -32.86
C ARG A 2 -3.32 17.70 -31.38
N ALA A 3 -2.42 17.36 -30.47
CA ALA A 3 -2.57 17.70 -29.05
C ALA A 3 -2.43 19.22 -28.84
N TRP A 4 -3.39 19.82 -28.14
CA TRP A 4 -3.37 21.24 -27.77
C TRP A 4 -2.80 21.39 -26.36
N PRO A 5 -1.84 22.31 -26.13
CA PRO A 5 -1.26 22.51 -24.82
C PRO A 5 -2.22 23.27 -23.90
N PHE A 6 -3.11 22.55 -23.22
CA PHE A 6 -3.90 23.08 -22.12
C PHE A 6 -3.04 23.08 -20.83
N PRO A 7 -3.11 24.12 -19.98
CA PRO A 7 -2.32 24.20 -18.74
C PRO A 7 -2.83 23.25 -17.63
N PHE A 8 -2.88 21.95 -17.93
CA PHE A 8 -3.37 20.88 -17.04
C PHE A 8 -2.62 20.84 -15.71
N MET A 9 -1.28 20.86 -15.75
CA MET A 9 -0.45 20.76 -14.54
C MET A 9 -0.63 21.95 -13.59
N LYS A 10 -0.86 23.16 -14.13
CA LYS A 10 -1.08 24.35 -13.31
C LYS A 10 -2.35 24.24 -12.47
N LEU A 11 -3.39 23.59 -12.98
CA LEU A 11 -4.65 23.39 -12.26
C LEU A 11 -4.65 22.09 -11.41
N MET A 12 -4.01 21.03 -11.90
CA MET A 12 -4.13 19.70 -11.30
C MET A 12 -3.09 19.41 -10.21
N HIS A 13 -2.03 20.20 -10.08
CA HIS A 13 -0.98 19.95 -9.09
C HIS A 13 -1.47 19.78 -7.63
N PRO A 14 -2.43 20.56 -7.07
CA PRO A 14 -2.86 20.33 -5.69
C PRO A 14 -3.58 18.99 -5.52
N PHE A 15 -4.30 18.53 -6.54
CA PHE A 15 -4.98 17.24 -6.52
C PHE A 15 -4.00 16.07 -6.66
N LEU A 16 -2.96 16.22 -7.49
CA LEU A 16 -1.90 15.22 -7.60
C LEU A 16 -1.10 15.11 -6.30
N ILE A 17 -0.80 16.24 -5.66
CA ILE A 17 -0.12 16.27 -4.36
C ILE A 17 -1.01 15.63 -3.29
N GLY A 18 -2.26 16.06 -3.17
CA GLY A 18 -3.21 15.48 -2.21
C GLY A 18 -3.46 13.99 -2.44
N GLY A 19 -3.56 13.57 -3.70
CA GLY A 19 -3.68 12.16 -4.10
C GLY A 19 -2.44 11.36 -3.73
N GLY A 20 -1.24 11.90 -3.96
CA GLY A 20 0.03 11.27 -3.55
C GLY A 20 0.13 11.11 -2.04
N ILE A 21 -0.24 12.13 -1.26
CA ILE A 21 -0.25 12.08 0.21
C ILE A 21 -1.24 11.03 0.70
N THR A 22 -2.46 11.05 0.16
CA THR A 22 -3.51 10.09 0.53
C THR A 22 -3.08 8.67 0.19
N PHE A 23 -2.55 8.46 -1.02
CA PHE A 23 -2.07 7.15 -1.46
C PHE A 23 -0.98 6.60 -0.54
N TYR A 24 0.01 7.42 -0.18
CA TYR A 24 1.07 7.01 0.75
C TYR A 24 0.51 6.65 2.13
N THR A 25 -0.43 7.45 2.64
CA THR A 25 -1.06 7.22 3.93
C THR A 25 -1.82 5.90 3.94
N PHE A 26 -2.65 5.66 2.92
CA PHE A 26 -3.41 4.41 2.81
C PHE A 26 -2.52 3.20 2.54
N ALA A 27 -1.42 3.35 1.79
CA ALA A 27 -0.46 2.26 1.61
C ALA A 27 0.12 1.80 2.96
N LYS A 28 0.49 2.74 3.84
CA LYS A 28 0.97 2.40 5.20
C LYS A 28 -0.09 1.76 6.07
N ILE A 29 -1.31 2.28 6.02
CA ILE A 29 -2.42 1.68 6.77
C ILE A 29 -2.68 0.25 6.27
N GLN A 30 -2.72 0.03 4.95
CA GLN A 30 -2.91 -1.30 4.38
C GLN A 30 -1.83 -2.29 4.85
N ASP A 31 -0.56 -1.89 4.85
CA ASP A 31 0.54 -2.72 5.37
C ASP A 31 0.29 -3.13 6.83
N THR A 32 -0.07 -2.18 7.69
CA THR A 32 -0.35 -2.48 9.11
C THR A 32 -1.58 -3.35 9.31
N MET A 33 -2.63 -3.17 8.50
CA MET A 33 -3.86 -3.94 8.60
C MET A 33 -3.65 -5.39 8.15
N CYS A 34 -2.80 -5.62 7.15
CA CYS A 34 -2.45 -6.96 6.69
C CYS A 34 -1.68 -7.77 7.75
N GLU A 35 -0.97 -7.10 8.66
CA GLU A 35 -0.24 -7.76 9.76
C GLU A 35 -1.10 -7.94 11.03
N SER A 36 -2.32 -7.40 11.07
CA SER A 36 -3.22 -7.53 12.22
C SER A 36 -3.69 -8.98 12.44
N GLU A 37 -3.97 -9.37 13.69
CA GLU A 37 -4.33 -10.74 14.07
C GLU A 37 -5.50 -11.32 13.26
N THR A 38 -6.46 -10.47 12.89
CA THR A 38 -7.65 -10.84 12.10
C THR A 38 -7.31 -11.24 10.66
N TYR A 39 -6.32 -10.60 10.04
CA TYR A 39 -6.00 -10.78 8.61
C TYR A 39 -4.64 -11.46 8.36
N ALA A 40 -3.80 -11.61 9.38
CA ALA A 40 -2.48 -12.22 9.29
C ALA A 40 -2.52 -13.70 8.88
N ASN A 41 -3.63 -14.39 9.16
CA ASN A 41 -3.81 -15.82 8.85
C ASN A 41 -4.75 -16.09 7.67
N ASP A 42 -5.26 -15.05 6.99
CA ASP A 42 -6.08 -15.25 5.78
C ASP A 42 -5.19 -15.50 4.57
N ILE A 43 -5.43 -16.62 3.86
CA ILE A 43 -4.73 -17.02 2.63
C ILE A 43 -4.89 -16.01 1.49
N ARG A 44 -5.92 -15.17 1.53
CA ARG A 44 -6.18 -14.13 0.53
C ARG A 44 -5.35 -12.87 0.73
N ASN A 45 -4.71 -12.74 1.89
CA ASN A 45 -3.85 -11.61 2.18
C ASN A 45 -2.61 -11.68 1.27
N PRO A 46 -2.32 -10.63 0.46
CA PRO A 46 -1.15 -10.61 -0.41
C PRO A 46 0.18 -10.74 0.37
N LYS A 47 0.17 -10.44 1.67
CA LYS A 47 1.33 -10.53 2.58
C LYS A 47 1.40 -11.87 3.34
N TYR A 48 0.46 -12.79 3.11
CA TYR A 48 0.37 -14.06 3.85
C TYR A 48 1.70 -14.84 3.84
N ALA A 49 2.29 -15.07 2.66
CA ALA A 49 3.53 -15.85 2.54
C ALA A 49 4.70 -15.22 3.32
N GLU A 50 4.80 -13.89 3.31
CA GLU A 50 5.84 -13.15 4.03
C GLU A 50 5.62 -13.23 5.55
N ILE A 51 4.37 -13.10 6.01
CA ILE A 51 3.99 -13.19 7.42
C ILE A 51 4.25 -14.60 7.96
N GLN A 52 3.85 -15.65 7.23
CA GLN A 52 4.08 -17.04 7.66
C GLN A 52 5.57 -17.39 7.67
N ALA A 53 6.34 -16.96 6.66
CA ALA A 53 7.80 -17.13 6.67
C ALA A 53 8.45 -16.44 7.87
N ARG A 54 7.96 -15.26 8.27
CA ARG A 54 8.42 -14.54 9.46
C ARG A 54 8.07 -15.28 10.76
N LYS A 55 6.87 -15.86 10.85
CA LYS A 55 6.43 -16.71 11.98
C LYS A 55 7.28 -17.98 12.12
N HIS A 56 7.45 -18.74 11.04
CA HIS A 56 8.28 -19.95 11.05
C HIS A 56 9.75 -19.67 11.40
N ARG A 57 10.29 -18.53 10.95
CA ARG A 57 11.65 -18.10 11.34
C ARG A 57 11.76 -17.78 12.83
N ALA A 58 10.73 -17.17 13.42
CA ALA A 58 10.69 -16.86 14.84
C ALA A 58 10.57 -18.14 15.69
N GLU A 59 9.79 -19.13 15.23
CA GLU A 59 9.62 -20.43 15.89
C GLU A 59 10.87 -21.32 15.79
N GLY A 60 11.62 -21.26 14.69
CA GLY A 60 12.86 -22.04 14.49
C GLY A 60 14.09 -21.51 15.25
N HIS A 61 13.95 -20.43 16.02
CA HIS A 61 15.00 -19.82 16.83
C HIS A 61 14.82 -20.08 18.34
N HIS A 62 13.94 -21.02 18.73
CA HIS A 62 13.65 -21.41 20.11
C HIS A 62 14.06 -22.85 20.43
#